data_AF-A0A1A9BA86-F1
#
_entry.id   AF-A0A1A9BA86-F1
#
_cell.length_a   1.000
_cell.length_b   1.000
_cell.length_c   1.000
_cell.angle_alpha   90.00
_cell.angle_beta   90.00
_cell.angle_gamma   90.00
#
_symmetry.space_group_name_H-M   'P 1'
#
loop_
_entity.id
_entity.type
_entity.pdbx_description
1 polymer ?
#
loop_
_entity_poly.entity_id
_entity_poly.type
_entity_poly.pdbx_seq_one_letter_code
_entity_poly.pdbx_strand_id
1 'polypeptide(L)'
;MVHVPSLPETDRVVLAEVLGVAGRYGTGRDRDASRREALSQVRAVCVDPWLLGVAAGTVAVGIPSGCAEPTVELLRNAGADMGVAADHEAEVRARSGESTYDMT
;
A
#
# COMPACT_ATOMS: atom_id res chain seq x y z
N MET A 1 -2.48 8.63 -7.49
CA MET A 1 -3.19 7.40 -7.89
C MET A 1 -2.13 6.37 -8.21
N VAL A 2 -2.08 5.25 -7.50
CA VAL A 2 -1.07 4.21 -7.73
C VAL A 2 -1.54 3.40 -8.93
N HIS A 3 -0.77 3.43 -10.02
CA HIS A 3 -1.04 2.65 -11.21
C HIS A 3 -0.26 1.34 -11.11
N VAL A 4 -0.97 0.23 -10.84
CA VAL A 4 -0.41 -1.13 -10.83
C VAL A 4 -1.04 -1.92 -11.98
N PRO A 5 -0.67 -1.65 -13.24
CA PRO A 5 -1.32 -2.23 -14.40
C PRO A 5 -1.17 -3.75 -14.49
N SER A 6 -0.16 -4.31 -13.81
CA SER A 6 0.09 -5.75 -13.71
C SER A 6 -1.01 -6.53 -12.97
N LEU A 7 -1.85 -5.84 -12.18
CA LEU A 7 -2.97 -6.48 -11.48
C LEU A 7 -4.23 -6.59 -12.33
N PRO A 8 -5.04 -7.65 -12.15
CA PRO A 8 -6.41 -7.71 -12.61
C PRO A 8 -7.23 -6.49 -12.17
N GLU A 9 -8.23 -6.09 -12.96
CA GLU A 9 -9.04 -4.91 -12.67
C GLU A 9 -9.71 -4.96 -11.30
N THR A 10 -10.28 -6.11 -10.93
CA THR A 10 -10.90 -6.33 -9.62
C THR A 10 -9.92 -6.08 -8.47
N ASP A 11 -8.69 -6.59 -8.59
CA ASP A 11 -7.65 -6.42 -7.57
C ASP A 11 -7.19 -4.97 -7.48
N ARG A 12 -7.16 -4.24 -8.60
CA ARG A 12 -6.85 -2.80 -8.61
C ARG A 12 -7.91 -1.98 -7.86
N VAL A 13 -9.19 -2.36 -7.96
CA VAL A 13 -10.27 -1.69 -7.21
C VAL A 13 -10.11 -1.93 -5.71
N VAL A 14 -9.90 -3.20 -5.31
CA VAL A 14 -9.67 -3.55 -3.90
C VAL A 14 -8.43 -2.85 -3.37
N LEU A 15 -7.33 -2.84 -4.13
CA LEU A 15 -6.10 -2.15 -3.77
C LEU A 15 -6.33 -0.65 -3.55
N ALA A 16 -7.07 0.02 -4.43
CA ALA A 16 -7.38 1.44 -4.29
C ALA A 16 -8.18 1.71 -3.00
N GLU A 17 -9.13 0.85 -2.66
CA GLU A 17 -9.91 0.96 -1.44
C GLU A 17 -9.06 0.71 -0.19
N VAL A 18 -8.23 -0.35 -0.18
CA VAL A 18 -7.28 -0.64 0.90
C VAL A 18 -6.36 0.55 1.14
N LEU A 19 -5.77 1.13 0.09
CA LEU A 19 -4.88 2.29 0.21
C LEU A 19 -5.62 3.52 0.76
N GLY A 20 -6.87 3.73 0.34
CA GLY A 20 -7.72 4.80 0.88
C GLY A 20 -8.01 4.61 2.37
N VAL A 21 -8.43 3.41 2.79
CA VAL A 21 -8.71 3.10 4.19
C VAL A 21 -7.45 3.16 5.04
N ALA A 22 -6.38 2.48 4.64
CA ALA A 22 -5.12 2.45 5.37
C ALA A 22 -4.51 3.85 5.48
N GLY A 23 -4.56 4.67 4.43
CA GLY A 23 -4.09 6.05 4.47
C GLY A 23 -4.88 6.93 5.44
N ARG A 24 -6.22 6.78 5.50
CA ARG A 24 -7.06 7.53 6.48
C ARG A 24 -6.67 7.25 7.92
N TYR A 25 -6.40 5.98 8.25
CA TYR A 25 -6.02 5.54 9.60
C TYR A 25 -4.52 5.68 9.89
N GLY A 26 -3.66 5.66 8.88
CA GLY A 26 -2.21 5.76 9.05
C GLY A 26 -1.75 7.22 9.19
N THR A 27 -2.21 8.10 8.29
CA THR A 27 -1.76 9.51 8.24
C THR A 27 -2.87 10.53 8.10
N GLY A 28 -4.11 10.09 7.89
CA GLY A 28 -5.26 10.93 7.61
C GLY A 28 -6.11 11.28 8.83
N ARG A 29 -7.39 11.59 8.55
CA ARG A 29 -8.36 12.11 9.54
C ARG A 29 -8.61 11.18 10.72
N ASP A 30 -8.46 9.88 10.53
CA ASP A 30 -8.85 8.86 11.51
C ASP A 30 -7.61 8.30 12.24
N ARG A 31 -6.46 8.98 12.16
CA ARG A 31 -5.19 8.53 12.72
C ARG A 31 -5.19 8.27 14.23
N ASP A 32 -6.07 8.95 14.96
CA ASP A 32 -6.18 8.83 16.41
C ASP A 32 -7.18 7.73 16.83
N ALA A 33 -7.81 7.04 15.86
CA ALA A 33 -8.69 5.91 16.12
C ALA A 33 -7.91 4.74 16.73
N SER A 34 -8.63 3.87 17.44
CA SER A 34 -7.98 2.71 18.08
C SER A 34 -7.36 1.77 17.04
N ARG A 35 -6.22 1.16 17.37
CA ARG A 35 -5.58 0.15 16.52
C ARG A 35 -6.54 -0.97 16.11
N ARG A 36 -7.42 -1.40 17.02
CA ARG A 36 -8.41 -2.46 16.76
C ARG A 36 -9.41 -2.05 15.66
N GLU A 37 -9.87 -0.80 15.70
CA GLU A 37 -10.78 -0.25 14.71
C GLU A 37 -10.11 -0.09 13.35
N ALA A 38 -8.91 0.51 13.31
CA ALA A 38 -8.15 0.65 12.08
C ALA A 38 -7.92 -0.72 11.40
N LEU A 39 -7.56 -1.74 12.19
CA LEU A 39 -7.39 -3.11 11.69
C LEU A 39 -8.69 -3.74 11.19
N SER A 40 -9.80 -3.53 11.88
CA SER A 40 -11.08 -4.10 11.44
C SER A 40 -11.53 -3.48 10.12
N GLN A 41 -11.27 -2.19 9.92
CA GLN A 41 -11.65 -1.48 8.70
C GLN A 41 -10.81 -1.91 7.50
N VAL A 42 -9.49 -2.07 7.67
CA VAL A 42 -8.65 -2.63 6.60
C VAL A 42 -9.08 -4.05 6.25
N ARG A 43 -9.33 -4.90 7.26
CA ARG A 43 -9.76 -6.30 7.05
C ARG A 43 -11.17 -6.44 6.48
N ALA A 44 -12.03 -5.44 6.67
CA ALA A 44 -13.34 -5.41 6.02
C ALA A 44 -13.24 -5.25 4.50
N VAL A 45 -12.18 -4.57 4.03
CA VAL A 45 -11.91 -4.38 2.60
C VAL A 45 -11.16 -5.58 2.02
N CYS A 46 -10.09 -6.02 2.69
CA CYS A 46 -9.23 -7.08 2.18
C CYS A 46 -8.62 -7.91 3.31
N VAL A 47 -8.71 -9.23 3.17
CA VAL A 47 -8.05 -10.21 4.05
C VAL A 47 -6.95 -11.00 3.34
N ASP A 48 -6.80 -10.82 2.01
CA ASP A 48 -5.74 -11.47 1.24
C ASP A 48 -4.36 -10.89 1.63
N PRO A 49 -3.48 -11.70 2.25
CA PRO A 49 -2.13 -11.27 2.63
C PRO A 49 -1.31 -10.75 1.45
N TRP A 50 -1.49 -11.32 0.26
CA TRP A 50 -0.74 -10.97 -0.93
C TRP A 50 -1.09 -9.54 -1.39
N LEU A 51 -2.38 -9.25 -1.54
CA LEU A 51 -2.83 -7.93 -1.97
C LEU A 51 -2.54 -6.84 -0.93
N LEU A 52 -2.62 -7.17 0.37
CA LEU A 52 -2.17 -6.29 1.45
C LEU A 52 -0.65 -6.03 1.39
N GLY A 53 0.14 -7.04 0.99
CA GLY A 53 1.57 -6.91 0.70
C GLY A 53 1.85 -5.94 -0.44
N VAL A 54 1.15 -6.08 -1.57
CA VAL A 54 1.25 -5.15 -2.72
C VAL A 54 0.91 -3.71 -2.29
N ALA A 55 -0.12 -3.53 -1.46
CA ALA A 55 -0.48 -2.23 -0.89
C ALA A 55 0.66 -1.65 -0.03
N ALA A 56 1.28 -2.46 0.82
CA ALA A 56 2.37 -2.02 1.67
C ALA A 56 3.61 -1.59 0.86
N GLY A 57 4.01 -2.37 -0.15
CA GLY A 57 5.12 -2.02 -1.05
C GLY A 57 4.84 -0.76 -1.86
N THR A 58 3.60 -0.61 -2.34
CA THR A 58 3.12 0.60 -3.01
C THR A 58 3.30 1.85 -2.13
N VAL A 59 2.87 1.78 -0.87
CA VAL A 59 2.96 2.90 0.09
C VAL A 59 4.41 3.25 0.39
N ALA A 60 5.28 2.24 0.53
CA ALA A 60 6.70 2.42 0.81
C ALA A 60 7.45 3.19 -0.29
N VAL A 61 7.02 3.07 -1.55
CA VAL A 61 7.62 3.81 -2.69
C VAL A 61 6.92 5.14 -2.95
N GLY A 62 5.60 5.20 -2.80
CA GLY A 62 4.79 6.33 -3.23
C GLY A 62 4.63 7.47 -2.22
N ILE A 63 5.01 7.26 -0.96
CA ILE A 63 4.86 8.25 0.11
C ILE A 63 6.25 8.67 0.65
N PRO A 64 6.49 9.98 0.89
CA PRO A 64 7.73 10.44 1.50
C PRO A 64 8.09 9.67 2.78
N SER A 65 9.37 9.32 2.91
CA SER A 65 9.94 8.65 4.08
C SER A 65 9.61 9.46 5.35
N GLY A 66 8.81 8.86 6.24
CA GLY A 66 8.29 9.49 7.47
C GLY A 66 6.75 9.55 7.52
N CYS A 67 6.09 9.61 6.37
CA CYS A 67 4.62 9.52 6.28
C CYS A 67 4.15 8.10 5.89
N ALA A 68 5.01 7.31 5.24
CA ALA A 68 4.67 5.95 4.82
C ALA A 68 4.52 4.98 6.01
N GLU A 69 5.36 5.16 7.03
CA GLU A 69 5.57 4.16 8.09
C GLU A 69 4.30 3.78 8.86
N PRO A 70 3.45 4.72 9.33
CA PRO A 70 2.20 4.35 10.01
C PRO A 70 1.25 3.53 9.13
N THR A 71 1.20 3.82 7.83
CA THR A 71 0.34 3.11 6.89
C THR A 71 0.88 1.72 6.60
N VAL A 72 2.20 1.58 6.40
CA VAL A 72 2.86 0.28 6.22
C VAL A 72 2.73 -0.60 7.46
N GLU A 73 2.88 -0.03 8.67
CA GLU A 73 2.72 -0.76 9.92
C GLU A 73 1.28 -1.24 10.12
N LEU A 74 0.29 -0.41 9.77
CA LEU A 74 -1.10 -0.81 9.79
C LEU A 74 -1.38 -2.00 8.86
N LEU A 75 -0.87 -1.96 7.62
CA LEU A 75 -1.02 -3.05 6.64
C LEU A 75 -0.31 -4.34 7.10
N ARG A 76 0.90 -4.22 7.65
CA ARG A 76 1.61 -5.35 8.28
C ARG A 76 0.77 -6.00 9.37
N ASN A 77 0.20 -5.19 10.25
CA ASN A 77 -0.64 -5.67 11.35
C ASN A 77 -1.99 -6.25 10.86
N ALA A 78 -2.49 -5.79 9.72
CA ALA A 78 -3.69 -6.34 9.09
C ALA A 78 -3.45 -7.75 8.55
N GLY A 79 -2.19 -8.09 8.22
CA GLY A 79 -1.77 -9.41 7.73
C GLY A 79 -1.03 -9.36 6.40
N ALA A 80 -0.51 -8.20 5.98
CA ALA A 80 0.26 -8.07 4.75
C ALA A 80 1.46 -9.03 4.72
N ASP A 81 1.63 -9.72 3.59
CA ASP A 81 2.87 -10.42 3.30
C ASP A 81 3.96 -9.39 2.98
N MET A 82 4.90 -9.24 3.91
CA MET A 82 5.99 -8.27 3.78
C MET A 82 7.07 -8.71 2.79
N GLY A 83 7.14 -9.99 2.41
CA GLY A 83 7.97 -10.45 1.31
C GLY A 83 7.43 -9.92 -0.02
N VAL A 84 6.12 -10.07 -0.25
CA VAL A 84 5.42 -9.50 -1.42
C VAL A 84 5.57 -7.97 -1.45
N ALA A 85 5.49 -7.31 -0.30
CA ALA A 85 5.71 -5.87 -0.21
C ALA A 85 7.11 -5.46 -0.69
N ALA A 86 8.15 -6.17 -0.25
CA ALA A 86 9.53 -5.88 -0.63
C ALA A 86 9.77 -6.15 -2.13
N ASP A 87 9.25 -7.26 -2.65
CA ASP A 87 9.35 -7.61 -4.08
C ASP A 87 8.66 -6.55 -4.95
N HIS A 88 7.45 -6.13 -4.55
CA HIS A 88 6.71 -5.11 -5.28
C HIS A 88 7.38 -3.73 -5.20
N GLU A 89 7.90 -3.36 -4.04
CA GLU A 89 8.69 -2.13 -3.87
C GLU A 89 9.90 -2.10 -4.80
N ALA A 90 10.62 -3.23 -4.93
CA ALA A 90 11.74 -3.37 -5.86
C ALA A 90 11.30 -3.26 -7.32
N GLU A 91 10.21 -3.93 -7.70
CA GLU A 91 9.62 -3.85 -9.05
C GLU A 91 9.26 -2.40 -9.42
N VAL A 92 8.56 -1.69 -8.54
CA VAL A 92 8.14 -0.30 -8.78
C VAL A 92 9.35 0.62 -8.90
N ARG A 93 10.37 0.47 -8.02
CA ARG A 93 11.61 1.26 -8.12
C ARG A 93 12.38 0.98 -9.40
N ALA A 94 12.48 -0.27 -9.85
CA ALA A 94 13.14 -0.63 -11.10
C ALA A 94 12.46 0.08 -12.28
N ARG A 95 11.12 0.03 -12.34
CA ARG A 95 10.33 0.74 -13.36
C ARG A 95 10.49 2.26 -13.31
N SER A 96 10.53 2.85 -12.11
CA SER A 96 10.76 4.29 -11.94
C SER A 96 12.20 4.71 -12.29
N GLY A 97 13.18 3.83 -12.07
CA GLY A 97 14.58 4.01 -12.47
C GLY A 97 14.78 3.97 -13.98
N GLU A 98 14.04 3.10 -14.69
CA GLU A 98 14.01 3.05 -16.16
C GLU A 98 13.35 4.28 -16.80
N SER A 99 12.50 5.00 -16.05
CA SER A 99 11.86 6.25 -16.53
C SER A 99 12.76 7.49 -16.47
N THR A 100 14.01 7.36 -16.01
CA THR A 100 14.99 8.45 -16.03
C THR A 100 15.94 8.24 -17.19
N TYR A 101 15.52 8.63 -18.40
CA TYR A 101 16.33 9.08 -19.57
C TYR A 101 15.52 8.85 -20.86
N ASP A 102 14.61 9.77 -21.17
CA ASP A 102 14.46 10.25 -22.54
C ASP A 102 13.98 11.70 -22.51
N MET A 103 14.94 12.61 -22.41
CA MET A 103 14.79 13.98 -22.89
C MET A 103 15.80 14.16 -24.01
N THR A 104 15.45 13.70 -25.21
CA THR A 104 16.01 14.26 -26.45
C THR A 104 15.03 15.22 -27.10
#